data_AF-A0A953T449-F1
#
_entry.id   AF-A0A953T449-F1
#
_cell.length_a   1.000
_cell.length_b   1.000
_cell.length_c   1.000
_cell.angle_alpha   90.00
_cell.angle_beta   90.00
_cell.angle_gamma   90.00
#
_symmetry.space_group_name_H-M   'P 1'
#
loop_
_entity.id
_entity.type
_entity.pdbx_description
1 polymer ?
#
loop_
_entity_poly.entity_id
_entity_poly.type
_entity_poly.pdbx_seq_one_letter_code
_entity_poly.pdbx_strand_id
1 'polypeptide(L)'
;MNLFFKLLFLIKKPKVVVVFDQGLLINPLLFNIFENEYGISKTSLESTSILGLFRNYPLIVKWDGKKTKIISFLVRHSSFPILLLNNIPENNNDFYSLIKSIPRNGYLITDLDSLKNLKRVGELGDINFISTGFDEKSEVWASDINIGTETNFKLRYGGDAIPFWFDRELAEEEIMATLLAVGSAMVSGINLVKISQIFKG
;
A
#
# COMPACT_ATOMS: atom_id res chain seq x y z
N MET A 1 15.64 -16.54 -1.57
CA MET A 1 15.07 -16.52 -2.94
C MET A 1 16.04 -17.20 -3.88
N ASN A 2 15.60 -18.22 -4.60
CA ASN A 2 16.47 -18.98 -5.51
C ASN A 2 16.82 -18.17 -6.77
N LEU A 3 17.84 -18.62 -7.51
CA LEU A 3 18.34 -17.94 -8.71
C LEU A 3 17.29 -17.90 -9.83
N PHE A 4 16.53 -18.99 -9.99
CA PHE A 4 15.49 -19.11 -11.01
C PHE A 4 14.37 -18.08 -10.84
N PHE A 5 13.87 -17.90 -9.61
CA PHE A 5 12.87 -16.87 -9.31
C PHE A 5 13.40 -15.47 -9.60
N LYS A 6 14.64 -15.16 -9.22
CA LYS A 6 15.28 -13.86 -9.53
C LYS A 6 15.30 -13.61 -11.04
N LEU A 7 15.70 -14.61 -11.82
CA LEU A 7 15.77 -14.50 -13.28
C LEU A 7 14.37 -14.25 -13.88
N LEU A 8 13.37 -15.03 -13.47
CA LEU A 8 11.99 -14.83 -13.93
C LEU A 8 11.43 -13.47 -13.53
N PHE A 9 11.73 -13.02 -12.32
CA PHE A 9 11.32 -11.71 -11.84
C PHE A 9 11.93 -10.59 -12.69
N LEU A 10 13.20 -10.69 -13.08
CA LEU A 10 13.86 -9.72 -13.97
C LEU A 10 13.24 -9.67 -15.37
N ILE A 11 12.79 -10.83 -15.89
CA ILE A 11 12.15 -10.93 -17.21
C ILE A 11 10.72 -10.38 -17.18
N LYS A 12 9.93 -10.74 -16.15
CA LYS A 12 8.51 -10.37 -16.06
C LYS A 12 8.27 -9.01 -15.44
N LYS A 13 9.15 -8.56 -14.54
CA LYS A 13 9.04 -7.30 -13.80
C LYS A 13 7.62 -7.10 -13.23
N PRO A 14 7.10 -8.03 -12.41
CA PRO A 14 5.73 -7.92 -11.91
C PRO A 14 5.55 -6.62 -11.11
N LYS A 15 4.31 -6.14 -11.01
CA LYS A 15 3.96 -5.05 -10.08
C LYS A 15 4.15 -5.55 -8.65
N VAL A 16 4.67 -4.71 -7.76
CA VAL A 16 4.94 -5.10 -6.37
C VAL A 16 4.34 -4.06 -5.43
N VAL A 17 3.60 -4.52 -4.43
CA VAL A 17 3.17 -3.71 -3.30
C VAL A 17 3.89 -4.21 -2.06
N VAL A 18 4.82 -3.42 -1.53
CA VAL A 18 5.48 -3.70 -0.26
C VAL A 18 4.70 -3.00 0.84
N VAL A 19 4.31 -3.75 1.86
CA VAL A 19 3.57 -3.23 3.02
C VAL A 19 4.49 -3.29 4.23
N PHE A 20 4.91 -2.12 4.71
CA PHE A 20 5.52 -1.98 6.02
C PHE A 20 4.46 -1.57 7.03
N ASP A 21 4.13 -2.51 7.90
CA ASP A 21 3.02 -2.36 8.83
C ASP A 21 3.35 -3.03 10.17
N GLN A 22 3.38 -2.22 11.23
CA GLN A 22 3.63 -2.63 12.60
C GLN A 22 2.38 -3.14 13.34
N GLY A 23 1.41 -3.72 12.64
CA GLY A 23 0.28 -4.41 13.26
C GLY A 23 -1.10 -3.93 12.85
N LEU A 24 -1.20 -3.04 11.86
CA LEU A 24 -2.47 -2.70 11.25
C LEU A 24 -2.98 -3.79 10.30
N LEU A 25 -4.22 -3.57 9.86
CA LEU A 25 -4.95 -4.44 8.94
C LEU A 25 -4.71 -4.07 7.46
N ILE A 26 -3.65 -3.32 7.11
CA ILE A 26 -3.41 -2.88 5.71
C ILE A 26 -3.33 -4.07 4.77
N ASN A 27 -2.57 -5.08 5.16
CA ASN A 27 -2.36 -6.27 4.33
C ASN A 27 -3.66 -7.07 4.10
N PRO A 28 -4.46 -7.41 5.12
CA PRO A 28 -5.81 -7.94 4.94
C PRO A 28 -6.72 -7.10 4.04
N LEU A 29 -6.73 -5.77 4.22
CA LEU A 29 -7.57 -4.86 3.44
C LEU A 29 -7.18 -4.87 1.95
N LEU A 30 -5.89 -4.81 1.65
CA LEU A 30 -5.39 -4.93 0.27
C LEU A 30 -5.72 -6.27 -0.37
N PHE A 31 -5.58 -7.36 0.40
CA PHE A 31 -5.95 -8.67 -0.10
C PHE A 31 -7.44 -8.72 -0.42
N ASN A 32 -8.31 -8.20 0.44
CA ASN A 32 -9.74 -8.13 0.15
C ASN A 32 -10.03 -7.34 -1.13
N ILE A 33 -9.39 -6.18 -1.31
CA ILE A 33 -9.58 -5.35 -2.51
C ILE A 33 -9.10 -6.09 -3.78
N PHE A 34 -7.89 -6.63 -3.76
CA PHE A 34 -7.32 -7.31 -4.93
C PHE A 34 -7.93 -8.68 -5.20
N GLU A 35 -8.43 -9.38 -4.18
CA GLU A 35 -9.18 -10.62 -4.36
C GLU A 35 -10.49 -10.34 -5.09
N ASN A 36 -11.22 -9.29 -4.71
CA ASN A 36 -12.47 -8.93 -5.37
C ASN A 36 -12.25 -8.41 -6.80
N GLU A 37 -11.19 -7.64 -7.06
CA GLU A 37 -10.92 -7.12 -8.42
C GLU A 37 -10.30 -8.16 -9.37
N TYR A 38 -9.44 -9.05 -8.86
CA TYR A 38 -8.65 -9.96 -9.69
C TYR A 38 -8.93 -11.46 -9.48
N GLY A 39 -9.78 -11.83 -8.51
CA GLY A 39 -10.18 -13.21 -8.21
C GLY A 39 -9.09 -14.08 -7.57
N ILE A 40 -8.24 -13.51 -6.70
CA ILE A 40 -7.11 -14.23 -6.08
C ILE A 40 -7.15 -14.19 -4.57
N SER A 41 -7.18 -15.39 -3.97
CA SER A 41 -7.34 -15.63 -2.54
C SER A 41 -6.05 -15.53 -1.70
N LYS A 42 -5.14 -14.61 -2.05
CA LYS A 42 -3.83 -14.28 -1.41
C LYS A 42 -2.59 -14.74 -2.17
N THR A 43 -1.92 -13.77 -2.79
CA THR A 43 -0.52 -13.89 -3.23
C THR A 43 0.40 -13.13 -2.29
N SER A 44 0.99 -13.87 -1.34
CA SER A 44 2.13 -13.40 -0.56
C SER A 44 3.42 -13.90 -1.21
N LEU A 45 4.55 -13.24 -0.97
CA LEU A 45 5.86 -13.72 -1.45
C LEU A 45 6.14 -15.18 -1.05
N GLU A 46 5.62 -15.63 0.08
CA GLU A 46 5.79 -16.98 0.61
C GLU A 46 4.85 -18.00 -0.06
N SER A 47 3.67 -17.58 -0.53
CA SER A 47 2.71 -18.44 -1.26
C SER A 47 2.80 -18.33 -2.78
N THR A 48 3.58 -17.36 -3.30
CA THR A 48 3.65 -17.09 -4.74
C THR A 48 4.45 -18.18 -5.44
N SER A 49 3.71 -19.10 -6.07
CA SER A 49 4.30 -20.01 -7.05
C SER A 49 4.92 -19.22 -8.21
N ILE A 50 5.87 -19.84 -8.90
CA ILE A 50 6.46 -19.28 -10.13
C ILE A 50 5.39 -18.86 -11.15
N LEU A 51 4.29 -19.62 -11.23
CA LEU A 51 3.15 -19.31 -12.10
C LEU A 51 2.42 -18.03 -11.70
N GLY A 52 2.45 -17.66 -10.42
CA GLY A 52 1.90 -16.41 -9.92
C GLY A 52 2.59 -15.17 -10.51
N LEU A 53 3.87 -15.25 -10.86
CA LEU A 53 4.62 -14.14 -11.50
C LEU A 53 4.15 -13.82 -12.93
N PHE A 54 3.44 -14.74 -13.58
CA PHE A 54 2.92 -14.55 -14.93
C PHE A 54 1.53 -13.90 -14.95
N ARG A 55 0.92 -13.68 -13.79
CA ARG A 55 -0.39 -13.05 -13.69
C ARG A 55 -0.24 -11.53 -13.59
N ASN A 56 -1.24 -10.79 -14.07
CA ASN A 56 -1.20 -9.33 -14.21
C ASN A 56 -1.56 -8.55 -12.93
N TYR A 57 -1.67 -9.20 -11.78
CA TYR A 57 -1.97 -8.54 -10.51
C TYR A 57 -0.70 -8.18 -9.73
N PRO A 58 -0.77 -7.23 -8.78
CA PRO A 58 0.36 -6.88 -7.94
C PRO A 58 0.72 -7.98 -6.94
N LEU A 59 2.03 -8.24 -6.79
CA LEU A 59 2.56 -9.08 -5.73
C LEU A 59 2.58 -8.29 -4.42
N ILE A 60 1.80 -8.72 -3.43
CA ILE A 60 1.79 -8.09 -2.10
C ILE A 60 2.85 -8.76 -1.22
N VAL A 61 3.73 -7.95 -0.64
CA VAL A 61 4.84 -8.40 0.21
C VAL A 61 4.80 -7.64 1.52
N LYS A 62 4.49 -8.34 2.61
CA LYS A 62 4.70 -7.78 3.96
C LYS A 62 6.19 -7.71 4.25
N TRP A 63 6.63 -6.56 4.73
CA TRP A 63 7.99 -6.34 5.19
C TRP A 63 7.99 -5.94 6.65
N ASP A 64 8.75 -6.67 7.46
CA ASP A 64 8.86 -6.52 8.91
C ASP A 64 10.16 -5.81 9.33
N GLY A 65 10.84 -5.14 8.40
CA GLY A 65 12.16 -4.56 8.61
C GLY A 65 13.31 -5.56 8.39
N LYS A 66 13.04 -6.85 8.17
CA LYS A 66 14.07 -7.87 7.91
C LYS A 66 14.16 -8.18 6.42
N LYS A 67 15.23 -8.88 6.02
CA LYS A 67 15.46 -9.32 4.62
C LYS A 67 15.43 -8.15 3.60
N THR A 68 15.85 -6.95 4.02
CA THR A 68 15.85 -5.70 3.24
C THR A 68 16.46 -5.85 1.84
N LYS A 69 17.52 -6.66 1.70
CA LYS A 69 18.14 -6.97 0.40
C LYS A 69 17.18 -7.65 -0.58
N ILE A 70 16.29 -8.53 -0.10
CA ILE A 70 15.29 -9.21 -0.93
C ILE A 70 14.22 -8.21 -1.33
N ILE A 71 13.70 -7.43 -0.39
CA ILE A 71 12.67 -6.43 -0.65
C ILE A 71 13.17 -5.35 -1.62
N SER A 72 14.38 -4.85 -1.42
CA SER A 72 15.02 -3.88 -2.32
C SER A 72 15.19 -4.44 -3.73
N PHE A 73 15.50 -5.74 -3.87
CA PHE A 73 15.54 -6.39 -5.18
C PHE A 73 14.15 -6.39 -5.85
N LEU A 74 13.09 -6.75 -5.11
CA LEU A 74 11.73 -6.80 -5.64
C LEU A 74 11.25 -5.41 -6.08
N VAL A 75 11.50 -4.40 -5.25
CA VAL A 75 11.15 -3.00 -5.52
C VAL A 75 11.89 -2.47 -6.74
N ARG A 76 13.23 -2.62 -6.78
CA ARG A 76 14.07 -2.09 -7.85
C ARG A 76 13.74 -2.67 -9.22
N HIS A 77 13.31 -3.93 -9.26
CA HIS A 77 13.06 -4.66 -10.50
C HIS A 77 11.57 -4.84 -10.82
N SER A 78 10.68 -4.22 -10.04
CA SER A 78 9.26 -4.15 -10.35
C SER A 78 9.01 -3.19 -11.51
N SER A 79 8.02 -3.49 -12.36
CA SER A 79 7.51 -2.52 -13.34
C SER A 79 6.75 -1.36 -12.69
N PHE A 80 6.23 -1.57 -11.48
CA PHE A 80 5.41 -0.59 -10.78
C PHE A 80 5.44 -0.88 -9.26
N PRO A 81 6.50 -0.45 -8.56
CA PRO A 81 6.63 -0.66 -7.13
C PRO A 81 5.83 0.37 -6.34
N ILE A 82 5.05 -0.12 -5.38
CA ILE A 82 4.32 0.68 -4.39
C ILE A 82 4.85 0.30 -3.02
N LEU A 83 5.32 1.28 -2.24
CA LEU A 83 5.69 1.09 -0.84
C LEU A 83 4.61 1.74 0.02
N LEU A 84 3.95 0.95 0.85
CA LEU A 84 3.00 1.40 1.85
C LEU A 84 3.67 1.46 3.21
N LEU A 85 3.62 2.63 3.83
CA LEU A 85 4.18 2.85 5.15
C LEU A 85 3.12 3.35 6.09
N ASN A 86 2.91 2.61 7.16
CA ASN A 86 2.26 3.12 8.35
C ASN A 86 3.29 3.27 9.46
N ASN A 87 3.56 4.52 9.85
CA ASN A 87 4.63 4.94 10.74
C ASN A 87 6.04 4.65 10.20
N ILE A 88 6.88 5.68 10.21
CA ILE A 88 8.29 5.54 9.85
C ILE A 88 9.04 4.90 11.03
N PRO A 89 9.78 3.80 10.80
CA PRO A 89 10.64 3.27 11.84
C PRO A 89 11.76 4.27 12.13
N GLU A 90 11.84 4.75 13.38
CA GLU A 90 12.90 5.65 13.81
C GLU A 90 14.28 5.00 13.61
N ASN A 91 15.24 5.79 13.11
CA ASN A 91 16.66 5.42 12.98
C ASN A 91 16.94 4.07 12.27
N ASN A 92 16.15 3.73 11.26
CA ASN A 92 16.30 2.48 10.53
C ASN A 92 17.03 2.69 9.18
N ASN A 93 18.34 2.44 9.14
CA ASN A 93 19.14 2.57 7.91
C ASN A 93 18.66 1.67 6.77
N ASP A 94 18.16 0.48 7.10
CA ASP A 94 17.63 -0.47 6.12
C ASP A 94 16.38 0.09 5.44
N PHE A 95 15.53 0.79 6.18
CA PHE A 95 14.37 1.50 5.65
C PHE A 95 14.74 2.62 4.69
N TYR A 96 15.70 3.48 5.06
CA TYR A 96 16.15 4.54 4.15
C TYR A 96 16.83 3.97 2.90
N SER A 97 17.60 2.88 3.05
CA SER A 97 18.14 2.14 1.90
C SER A 97 17.05 1.57 1.00
N LEU A 98 15.91 1.13 1.57
CA LEU A 98 14.79 0.64 0.79
C LEU A 98 14.12 1.77 0.01
N ILE A 99 13.83 2.91 0.65
CA ILE A 99 13.25 4.08 -0.02
C ILE A 99 14.12 4.53 -1.20
N LYS A 100 15.43 4.66 -0.97
CA LYS A 100 16.41 5.01 -2.02
C LYS A 100 16.49 3.99 -3.16
N SER A 101 15.99 2.77 -2.97
CA SER A 101 15.96 1.73 -4.01
C SER A 101 14.72 1.79 -4.90
N ILE A 102 13.70 2.58 -4.51
CA ILE A 102 12.48 2.77 -5.28
C ILE A 102 12.83 3.52 -6.58
N PRO A 103 12.49 2.97 -7.76
CA PRO A 103 12.69 3.67 -9.03
C PRO A 103 11.74 4.86 -9.17
N ARG A 104 12.06 5.80 -10.07
CA ARG A 104 11.27 7.05 -10.29
C ARG A 104 9.79 6.83 -10.62
N ASN A 105 9.45 5.70 -11.22
CA ASN A 105 8.07 5.32 -11.54
C ASN A 105 7.35 4.61 -10.38
N GLY A 106 8.02 4.47 -9.23
CA GLY A 106 7.44 3.93 -8.02
C GLY A 106 6.63 4.95 -7.23
N TYR A 107 5.85 4.44 -6.30
CA TYR A 107 5.02 5.23 -5.39
C TYR A 107 5.34 4.91 -3.94
N LEU A 108 5.39 5.95 -3.12
CA LEU A 108 5.31 5.86 -1.68
C LEU A 108 3.92 6.30 -1.22
N ILE A 109 3.26 5.51 -0.38
CA ILE A 109 1.95 5.86 0.16
C ILE A 109 2.04 5.78 1.68
N THR A 110 1.78 6.89 2.37
CA THR A 110 2.00 7.02 3.81
C THR A 110 1.14 8.15 4.38
N ASP A 111 1.03 8.22 5.71
CA ASP A 111 0.35 9.33 6.37
C ASP A 111 1.11 10.66 6.15
N LEU A 112 0.39 11.77 6.25
CA LEU A 112 0.93 13.09 5.95
C LEU A 112 2.13 13.46 6.83
N ASP A 113 2.15 13.06 8.09
CA ASP A 113 3.21 13.45 9.02
C ASP A 113 4.48 12.63 8.78
N SER A 114 4.33 11.34 8.47
CA SER A 114 5.41 10.51 7.94
C SER A 114 5.99 11.12 6.65
N LEU A 115 5.14 11.51 5.70
CA LEU A 115 5.61 12.14 4.46
C LEU A 115 6.42 13.42 4.72
N LYS A 116 5.94 14.30 5.61
CA LYS A 116 6.67 15.52 6.02
C LYS A 116 8.03 15.17 6.63
N ASN A 117 8.09 14.16 7.48
CA ASN A 117 9.33 13.70 8.10
C ASN A 117 10.35 13.23 7.05
N LEU A 118 9.93 12.42 6.07
CA LEU A 118 10.81 11.95 4.98
C LEU A 118 11.30 13.09 4.08
N LYS A 119 10.45 14.08 3.81
CA LYS A 119 10.85 15.30 3.09
C LYS A 119 11.93 16.07 3.85
N ARG A 120 11.75 16.25 5.16
CA ARG A 120 12.68 17.00 6.02
C ARG A 120 14.06 16.34 6.08
N VAL A 121 14.14 15.02 6.11
CA VAL A 121 15.43 14.30 6.15
C VAL A 121 16.07 14.10 4.77
N GLY A 122 15.41 14.54 3.69
CA GLY A 122 15.96 14.49 2.33
C GLY A 122 15.99 13.10 1.69
N GLU A 123 15.11 12.19 2.14
CA GLU A 123 15.21 10.76 1.80
C GLU A 123 14.30 10.31 0.64
N LEU A 124 13.43 11.18 0.12
CA LEU A 124 12.44 10.81 -0.91
C LEU A 124 12.99 10.82 -2.35
N GLY A 125 14.03 11.59 -2.66
CA GLY A 125 14.50 11.73 -4.04
C GLY A 125 13.36 12.12 -5.02
N ASP A 126 13.36 11.51 -6.21
CA ASP A 126 12.38 11.76 -7.28
C ASP A 126 11.20 10.77 -7.29
N ILE A 127 10.83 10.18 -6.16
CA ILE A 127 9.72 9.21 -6.11
C ILE A 127 8.37 9.90 -6.07
N ASN A 128 7.34 9.28 -6.66
CA ASN A 128 5.96 9.74 -6.49
C ASN A 128 5.47 9.40 -5.09
N PHE A 129 4.60 10.22 -4.53
CA PHE A 129 4.00 9.95 -3.23
C PHE A 129 2.49 10.21 -3.23
N ILE A 130 1.78 9.54 -2.34
CA ILE A 130 0.40 9.86 -1.95
C ILE A 130 0.34 9.99 -0.43
N SER A 131 -0.10 11.15 0.06
CA SER A 131 -0.38 11.34 1.49
C SER A 131 -1.79 10.89 1.88
N THR A 132 -1.90 10.21 3.02
CA THR A 132 -3.17 9.87 3.66
C THR A 132 -3.41 10.68 4.95
N GLY A 133 -4.66 10.88 5.36
CA GLY A 133 -4.97 11.59 6.61
C GLY A 133 -6.44 11.84 6.89
N PHE A 134 -6.69 12.69 7.88
CA PHE A 134 -8.03 13.08 8.33
C PHE A 134 -8.38 14.54 8.02
N ASP A 135 -7.52 15.22 7.24
CA ASP A 135 -7.75 16.59 6.80
C ASP A 135 -7.42 16.78 5.32
N GLU A 136 -7.86 17.91 4.77
CA GLU A 136 -7.72 18.27 3.36
C GLU A 136 -6.27 18.52 2.89
N LYS A 137 -5.28 18.49 3.79
CA LYS A 137 -3.86 18.59 3.42
C LYS A 137 -3.31 17.26 2.90
N SER A 138 -4.02 16.16 3.14
CA SER A 138 -3.71 14.85 2.57
C SER A 138 -4.38 14.66 1.21
N GLU A 139 -3.72 13.96 0.30
CA GLU A 139 -4.29 13.69 -1.04
C GLU A 139 -5.46 12.71 -0.99
N VAL A 140 -5.39 11.71 -0.10
CA VAL A 140 -6.47 10.78 0.22
C VAL A 140 -6.84 10.98 1.67
N TRP A 141 -8.08 11.42 1.97
CA TRP A 141 -8.45 11.72 3.35
C TRP A 141 -9.88 11.33 3.71
N ALA A 142 -10.10 11.04 5.00
CA ALA A 142 -11.42 10.76 5.53
C ALA A 142 -12.07 12.03 6.11
N SER A 143 -13.37 12.17 5.87
CA SER A 143 -14.24 13.24 6.38
C SER A 143 -15.56 12.65 6.88
N ASP A 144 -16.35 13.45 7.62
CA ASP A 144 -17.67 13.04 8.12
C ASP A 144 -17.63 11.69 8.85
N ILE A 145 -16.61 11.50 9.69
CA ILE A 145 -16.38 10.23 10.40
C ILE A 145 -17.40 10.09 11.51
N ASN A 146 -18.15 8.99 11.48
CA ASN A 146 -19.11 8.59 12.49
C ASN A 146 -18.76 7.18 12.98
N ILE A 147 -18.40 7.07 14.25
CA ILE A 147 -17.98 5.82 14.91
C ILE A 147 -19.04 5.48 15.95
N GLY A 148 -19.65 4.31 15.81
CA GLY A 148 -20.61 3.72 16.75
C GLY A 148 -20.57 2.20 16.65
N THR A 149 -21.73 1.54 16.69
CA THR A 149 -21.80 0.08 16.43
C THR A 149 -21.34 -0.28 15.01
N GLU A 150 -21.44 0.69 14.10
CA GLU A 150 -20.94 0.66 12.74
C GLU A 150 -20.05 1.89 12.53
N THR A 151 -19.20 1.86 11.51
CA THR A 151 -18.37 3.01 11.14
C THR A 151 -18.68 3.45 9.72
N ASN A 152 -18.92 4.74 9.55
CA ASN A 152 -19.05 5.34 8.23
C ASN A 152 -18.23 6.62 8.14
N PHE A 153 -17.70 6.87 6.96
CA PHE A 153 -16.97 8.09 6.64
C PHE A 153 -17.00 8.33 5.13
N LYS A 154 -16.66 9.54 4.70
CA LYS A 154 -16.45 9.86 3.28
C LYS A 154 -14.97 9.94 2.99
N LEU A 155 -14.50 9.11 2.06
CA LEU A 155 -13.16 9.19 1.51
C LEU A 155 -13.13 10.23 0.39
N ARG A 156 -12.16 11.12 0.46
CA ARG A 156 -11.95 12.25 -0.45
C ARG A 156 -10.67 12.04 -1.25
N TYR A 157 -10.73 12.25 -2.56
CA TYR A 157 -9.57 12.23 -3.45
C TYR A 157 -9.87 13.01 -4.73
N GLY A 158 -8.99 13.92 -5.15
CA GLY A 158 -9.13 14.62 -6.44
C GLY A 158 -10.43 15.44 -6.59
N GLY A 159 -11.06 15.86 -5.48
CA GLY A 159 -12.35 16.54 -5.46
C GLY A 159 -13.56 15.61 -5.32
N ASP A 160 -13.39 14.30 -5.55
CA ASP A 160 -14.44 13.31 -5.35
C ASP A 160 -14.65 13.01 -3.86
N ALA A 161 -15.85 12.57 -3.52
CA ALA A 161 -16.24 12.18 -2.17
C ALA A 161 -17.09 10.90 -2.21
N ILE A 162 -16.52 9.80 -1.78
CA ILE A 162 -17.13 8.48 -1.86
C ILE A 162 -17.39 7.94 -0.44
N PRO A 163 -18.63 7.53 -0.11
CA PRO A 163 -18.94 6.99 1.21
C PRO A 163 -18.38 5.58 1.38
N PHE A 164 -17.79 5.32 2.54
CA PHE A 164 -17.37 4.01 3.03
C PHE A 164 -18.20 3.65 4.25
N TRP A 165 -18.62 2.38 4.33
CA TRP A 165 -19.44 1.85 5.41
C TRP A 165 -18.81 0.55 5.91
N PHE A 166 -18.78 0.35 7.22
CA PHE A 166 -18.30 -0.84 7.88
C PHE A 166 -19.33 -1.26 8.92
N ASP A 167 -19.70 -2.54 8.94
CA ASP A 167 -20.68 -3.17 9.84
C ASP A 167 -20.16 -3.37 11.28
N ARG A 168 -19.11 -2.63 11.64
CA ARG A 168 -18.48 -2.66 12.96
C ARG A 168 -17.85 -1.32 13.31
N GLU A 169 -17.57 -1.14 14.59
CA GLU A 169 -16.70 -0.08 15.07
C GLU A 169 -15.27 -0.27 14.52
N LEU A 170 -14.69 0.82 14.00
CA LEU A 170 -13.30 0.91 13.59
C LEU A 170 -12.57 1.88 14.52
N ALA A 171 -11.39 1.49 14.96
CA ALA A 171 -10.44 2.44 15.55
C ALA A 171 -9.89 3.41 14.49
N GLU A 172 -9.39 4.56 14.92
CA GLU A 172 -8.80 5.57 14.03
C GLU A 172 -7.66 4.98 13.17
N GLU A 173 -6.85 4.11 13.75
CA GLU A 173 -5.76 3.43 13.05
C GLU A 173 -6.27 2.47 11.97
N GLU A 174 -7.46 1.88 12.14
CA GLU A 174 -8.09 1.04 11.12
C GLU A 174 -8.64 1.87 9.96
N ILE A 175 -9.15 3.09 10.24
CA ILE A 175 -9.52 4.05 9.20
C ILE A 175 -8.27 4.47 8.43
N MET A 176 -7.17 4.81 9.11
CA MET A 176 -5.90 5.12 8.45
C MET A 176 -5.39 3.95 7.59
N ALA A 177 -5.44 2.72 8.11
CA ALA A 177 -5.09 1.52 7.34
C ALA A 177 -5.94 1.38 6.07
N THR A 178 -7.22 1.72 6.17
CA THR A 178 -8.15 1.74 5.03
C THR A 178 -7.73 2.78 4.01
N LEU A 179 -7.42 4.02 4.41
CA LEU A 179 -6.96 5.07 3.50
C LEU A 179 -5.67 4.68 2.76
N LEU A 180 -4.70 4.07 3.45
CA LEU A 180 -3.46 3.56 2.87
C LEU A 180 -3.74 2.45 1.84
N ALA A 181 -4.58 1.48 2.20
CA ALA A 181 -4.95 0.38 1.30
C ALA A 181 -5.70 0.90 0.05
N VAL A 182 -6.65 1.81 0.23
CA VAL A 182 -7.40 2.44 -0.86
C VAL A 182 -6.45 3.24 -1.77
N GLY A 183 -5.56 4.06 -1.21
CA GLY A 183 -4.58 4.81 -2.00
C GLY A 183 -3.72 3.91 -2.89
N SER A 184 -3.24 2.77 -2.36
CA SER A 184 -2.48 1.77 -3.13
C SER A 184 -3.30 1.10 -4.22
N ALA A 185 -4.56 0.77 -3.93
CA ALA A 185 -5.48 0.21 -4.91
C ALA A 185 -5.78 1.20 -6.05
N MET A 186 -5.97 2.49 -5.73
CA MET A 186 -6.17 3.55 -6.71
C MET A 186 -4.95 3.75 -7.60
N VAL A 187 -3.74 3.78 -7.02
CA VAL A 187 -2.47 3.83 -7.77
C VAL A 187 -2.30 2.61 -8.67
N SER A 188 -2.83 1.47 -8.25
CA SER A 188 -2.87 0.24 -9.05
C SER A 188 -3.90 0.27 -10.19
N GLY A 189 -4.71 1.33 -10.29
CA GLY A 189 -5.73 1.55 -11.32
C GLY A 189 -7.14 1.11 -10.95
N ILE A 190 -7.39 0.74 -9.69
CA ILE A 190 -8.72 0.31 -9.25
C ILE A 190 -9.58 1.55 -8.95
N ASN A 191 -10.78 1.59 -9.53
CA ASN A 191 -11.70 2.71 -9.37
C ASN A 191 -12.21 2.83 -7.92
N LEU A 192 -12.26 4.06 -7.38
CA LEU A 192 -12.67 4.30 -5.99
C LEU A 192 -14.10 3.85 -5.68
N VAL A 193 -15.04 3.95 -6.63
CA VAL A 193 -16.41 3.45 -6.46
C VAL A 193 -16.42 1.94 -6.29
N LYS A 194 -15.66 1.21 -7.13
CA LYS A 194 -15.50 -0.25 -6.96
C LYS A 194 -14.90 -0.60 -5.60
N ILE A 195 -13.87 0.13 -5.17
CA ILE A 195 -13.25 -0.11 -3.86
C ILE A 195 -14.28 0.09 -2.75
N SER A 196 -15.09 1.15 -2.79
CA SER A 196 -16.13 1.40 -1.78
C SER A 196 -17.18 0.29 -1.72
N GLN A 197 -17.52 -0.34 -2.85
CA GLN A 197 -18.47 -1.44 -2.91
C GLN A 197 -17.93 -2.71 -2.23
N ILE A 198 -16.62 -2.92 -2.22
CA ILE A 198 -15.98 -4.08 -1.56
C ILE A 198 -16.11 -3.98 -0.03
N PHE A 199 -16.18 -2.75 0.50
CA PHE A 199 -16.34 -2.51 1.94
C PHE A 199 -17.79 -2.46 2.40
N LYS A 200 -18.74 -2.29 1.47
CA LYS A 200 -20.18 -2.43 1.77
C LYS A 200 -20.49 -3.91 2.02
N GLY A 201 -20.36 -4.33 3.27
CA GLY A 201 -20.98 -5.55 3.79
C GLY A 201 -22.50 -5.46 3.76
#